data_AF-A0A535LB06-F1
#
_entry.id   AF-A0A535LB06-F1
#
_cell.length_a   1.000
_cell.length_b   1.000
_cell.length_c   1.000
_cell.angle_alpha   90.00
_cell.angle_beta   90.00
_cell.angle_gamma   90.00
#
_symmetry.space_group_name_H-M   'P 1'
#
loop_
_entity.id
_entity.type
_entity.pdbx_description
1 polymer ?
#
loop_
_entity_poly.entity_id
_entity_poly.type
_entity_poly.pdbx_seq_one_letter_code
_entity_poly.pdbx_strand_id
1 'polypeptide(L)'
;MQISHGDTPKEIGKILSSYGHGIAIRHCDWGEGNKYLRDVAEHARVPVINMQCDIYHPCQAMADLMTCMEKKGSLQGKKVVMSWAYAKSYTKPLSLPQSVIELFTQFGADVTLAHPPEFELMPEILQNAVDNARMSGGSFNIVNDMDEAFYNADIVYPKSWGPLVAIKEESQMVDVIRRYESWICDERRMSLAKEDAIYMHCLPADRGIEVTDAVIDGPQSVVYDQAENRMHAQNAIMALTMGGR
;
A
#
# COMPACT_ATOMS: atom_id res chain seq x y z
N MET A 1 5.04 26.31 -6.33
CA MET A 1 6.07 26.04 -7.35
C MET A 1 5.43 26.13 -8.73
N GLN A 2 6.18 26.50 -9.76
CA GLN A 2 5.68 26.74 -11.12
C GLN A 2 5.76 25.47 -11.99
N ILE A 3 5.44 24.30 -11.42
CA ILE A 3 5.52 22.99 -12.11
C ILE A 3 4.65 22.99 -13.37
N SER A 4 3.42 23.50 -13.28
CA SER A 4 2.51 23.65 -14.42
C SER A 4 2.98 24.65 -15.48
N HIS A 5 4.02 25.44 -15.20
CA HIS A 5 4.60 26.44 -16.09
C HIS A 5 6.07 26.13 -16.43
N GLY A 6 6.56 24.91 -16.14
CA GLY A 6 7.83 24.40 -16.64
C GLY A 6 8.96 24.25 -15.63
N ASP A 7 8.74 24.46 -14.32
CA ASP A 7 9.76 24.10 -13.32
C ASP A 7 10.09 22.61 -13.44
N THR A 8 11.36 22.27 -13.70
CA THR A 8 11.80 20.87 -13.78
C THR A 8 12.10 20.32 -12.39
N PRO A 9 12.20 18.99 -12.20
CA PRO A 9 12.62 18.39 -10.93
C PRO A 9 13.90 19.00 -10.35
N LYS A 10 14.82 19.46 -11.22
CA LYS A 10 16.07 20.13 -10.84
C LYS A 10 15.83 21.48 -10.16
N GLU A 11 15.00 22.34 -10.74
CA GLU A 11 14.66 23.62 -10.13
C GLU A 11 13.92 23.40 -8.82
N ILE A 12 12.97 22.45 -8.78
CA ILE A 12 12.23 22.10 -7.56
C ILE A 12 13.17 21.66 -6.43
N GLY A 13 14.07 20.70 -6.72
CA GLY A 13 15.03 20.18 -5.74
C GLY A 13 15.93 21.28 -5.20
N LYS A 14 16.51 22.12 -6.08
CA LYS A 14 17.43 23.20 -5.68
C LYS A 14 16.75 24.33 -4.91
N ILE A 15 15.59 24.78 -5.38
CA ILE A 15 14.88 25.92 -4.79
C ILE A 15 14.29 25.54 -3.44
N LEU A 16 13.56 24.43 -3.35
CA LEU A 16 12.91 24.05 -2.08
C LEU A 16 13.93 23.69 -0.99
N SER A 17 15.07 23.13 -1.38
CA SER A 17 16.18 22.90 -0.44
C SER A 17 16.78 24.19 0.15
N SER A 18 16.43 25.37 -0.39
CA SER A 18 16.82 26.67 0.17
C SER A 18 15.83 27.24 1.18
N TYR A 19 14.64 26.66 1.28
CA TYR A 19 13.58 27.16 2.14
C TYR A 19 13.36 26.31 3.40
N GLY A 20 13.61 25.00 3.33
CA GLY A 20 13.32 24.09 4.43
C GLY A 20 14.30 22.93 4.57
N HIS A 21 14.05 22.09 5.59
CA HIS A 21 14.92 20.97 5.98
C HIS A 21 14.52 19.63 5.36
N GLY A 22 13.50 19.60 4.51
CA GLY A 22 13.01 18.41 3.83
C GLY A 22 11.95 18.77 2.80
N ILE A 23 11.73 17.89 1.81
CA ILE A 23 10.75 18.06 0.74
C ILE A 23 9.83 16.84 0.74
N ALA A 24 8.54 17.04 1.00
CA ALA A 24 7.56 15.97 0.96
C ALA A 24 6.76 16.03 -0.36
N ILE A 25 6.71 14.94 -1.12
CA ILE A 25 6.09 14.92 -2.46
C ILE A 25 5.09 13.77 -2.56
N ARG A 26 3.90 14.08 -3.08
CA ARG A 26 2.90 13.10 -3.52
C ARG A 26 2.62 13.32 -5.01
N HIS A 27 2.84 12.30 -5.82
CA HIS A 27 2.57 12.34 -7.26
C HIS A 27 2.34 10.90 -7.74
N CYS A 28 1.08 10.57 -8.00
CA CYS A 28 0.63 9.18 -8.16
C CYS A 28 0.36 8.79 -9.62
N ASP A 29 0.72 9.66 -10.57
CA ASP A 29 0.46 9.43 -11.99
C ASP A 29 1.35 8.29 -12.50
N TRP A 30 0.72 7.29 -13.12
CA TRP A 30 1.33 6.02 -13.50
C TRP A 30 2.45 6.22 -14.53
N GLY A 31 3.65 5.73 -14.21
CA GLY A 31 4.84 5.85 -15.06
C GLY A 31 5.61 7.16 -14.89
N GLU A 32 5.10 8.09 -14.08
CA GLU A 32 5.70 9.43 -13.89
C GLU A 32 6.12 9.67 -12.44
N GLY A 33 5.25 9.31 -11.49
CA GLY A 33 5.36 9.68 -10.08
C GLY A 33 6.71 9.34 -9.45
N ASN A 34 7.09 8.06 -9.44
CA ASN A 34 8.32 7.61 -8.79
C ASN A 34 9.56 8.24 -9.43
N LYS A 35 9.58 8.33 -10.77
CA LYS A 35 10.67 8.96 -11.51
C LYS A 35 10.81 10.42 -11.12
N TYR A 36 9.72 11.17 -11.11
CA TYR A 36 9.73 12.58 -10.69
C TYR A 36 10.32 12.76 -9.29
N LEU A 37 9.89 11.94 -8.32
CA LEU A 37 10.41 11.98 -6.96
C LEU A 37 11.92 11.71 -6.91
N ARG A 38 12.41 10.73 -7.68
CA ARG A 38 13.85 10.41 -7.77
C ARG A 38 14.66 11.54 -8.40
N ASP A 39 14.15 12.13 -9.48
CA ASP A 39 14.80 13.26 -10.16
C ASP A 39 14.89 14.50 -9.25
N VAL A 40 13.84 14.77 -8.43
CA VAL A 40 13.91 15.84 -7.42
C VAL A 40 14.95 15.51 -6.36
N ALA A 41 14.99 14.25 -5.89
CA ALA A 41 15.94 13.81 -4.87
C ALA A 41 17.40 13.90 -5.32
N GLU A 42 17.70 13.64 -6.59
CA GLU A 42 19.04 13.78 -7.17
C GLU A 42 19.57 15.23 -7.11
N HIS A 43 18.66 16.22 -7.13
CA HIS A 43 19.00 17.63 -7.14
C HIS A 43 18.74 18.37 -5.81
N ALA A 44 18.14 17.69 -4.84
CA ALA A 44 17.89 18.21 -3.51
C ALA A 44 19.13 18.06 -2.61
N ARG A 45 19.38 19.05 -1.76
CA ARG A 45 20.42 18.96 -0.69
C ARG A 45 19.82 18.64 0.68
N VAL A 46 18.50 18.44 0.74
CA VAL A 46 17.73 18.01 1.91
C VAL A 46 16.95 16.73 1.55
N PRO A 47 16.47 15.93 2.52
CA PRO A 47 15.73 14.71 2.23
C PRO A 47 14.48 14.95 1.40
N VAL A 48 14.19 14.01 0.52
CA VAL A 48 12.90 13.92 -0.17
C VAL A 48 12.10 12.76 0.44
N ILE A 49 10.90 13.06 0.93
CA ILE A 49 9.99 12.10 1.56
C ILE A 49 8.88 11.77 0.56
N ASN A 50 8.79 10.49 0.19
CA ASN A 50 7.71 9.98 -0.65
C ASN A 50 6.41 9.86 0.17
N MET A 51 5.49 10.81 -0.04
CA MET A 51 4.18 10.84 0.60
C MET A 51 3.17 9.92 -0.07
N GLN A 52 3.39 9.60 -1.35
CA GLN A 52 2.86 8.48 -2.13
C GLN A 52 3.22 8.74 -3.60
N CYS A 53 3.79 7.75 -4.28
CA CYS A 53 3.94 7.77 -5.73
C CYS A 53 3.08 6.68 -6.39
N ASP A 54 3.21 6.50 -7.69
CA ASP A 54 2.55 5.45 -8.46
C ASP A 54 3.03 4.03 -8.08
N ILE A 55 4.32 3.89 -7.73
CA ILE A 55 4.94 2.60 -7.34
C ILE A 55 4.94 2.33 -5.82
N TYR A 56 5.10 3.34 -4.96
CA TYR A 56 5.30 3.14 -3.51
C TYR A 56 4.50 4.12 -2.64
N HIS A 57 4.00 3.63 -1.51
CA HIS A 57 3.40 4.40 -0.43
C HIS A 57 4.09 4.08 0.91
N PRO A 58 5.38 4.41 1.07
CA PRO A 58 6.19 3.91 2.19
C PRO A 58 5.74 4.45 3.55
N CYS A 59 5.27 5.70 3.61
CA CYS A 59 4.73 6.26 4.86
C CYS A 59 3.48 5.52 5.37
N GLN A 60 2.65 5.00 4.46
CA GLN A 60 1.48 4.19 4.84
C GLN A 60 1.94 2.82 5.32
N ALA A 61 2.80 2.14 4.56
CA ALA A 61 3.31 0.82 4.93
C ALA A 61 4.00 0.82 6.32
N MET A 62 4.72 1.89 6.68
CA MET A 62 5.31 2.03 8.02
C MET A 62 4.25 2.19 9.13
N ALA A 63 3.17 2.93 8.88
CA ALA A 63 2.05 3.03 9.81
C ALA A 63 1.29 1.69 9.93
N ASP A 64 1.15 0.98 8.82
CA ASP A 64 0.53 -0.33 8.76
C ASP A 64 1.33 -1.33 9.60
N LEU A 65 2.65 -1.35 9.43
CA LEU A 65 3.57 -2.16 10.24
C LEU A 65 3.46 -1.84 11.73
N MET A 66 3.50 -0.55 12.10
CA MET A 66 3.34 -0.12 13.50
C MET A 66 2.02 -0.64 14.10
N THR A 67 0.93 -0.49 13.37
CA THR A 67 -0.40 -0.96 13.79
C THR A 67 -0.43 -2.47 13.98
N CYS A 68 0.11 -3.23 13.03
CA CYS A 68 0.23 -4.68 13.16
C CYS A 68 1.05 -5.07 14.40
N MET A 69 2.15 -4.37 14.68
CA MET A 69 2.99 -4.64 15.83
C MET A 69 2.29 -4.36 17.16
N GLU A 70 1.52 -3.28 17.24
CA GLU A 70 0.72 -2.95 18.43
C GLU A 70 -0.41 -3.95 18.68
N LYS A 71 -1.06 -4.44 17.62
CA LYS A 71 -2.24 -5.31 17.72
C LYS A 71 -1.90 -6.80 17.81
N LYS A 72 -0.86 -7.25 17.11
CA LYS A 72 -0.53 -8.68 16.92
C LYS A 72 0.90 -9.04 17.35
N GLY A 73 1.71 -8.07 17.77
CA GLY A 73 3.12 -8.27 18.12
C GLY A 73 3.99 -8.49 16.89
N SER A 74 4.96 -9.39 16.98
CA SER A 74 5.81 -9.71 15.83
C SER A 74 4.99 -10.23 14.65
N LEU A 75 5.34 -9.80 13.43
CA LEU A 75 4.80 -10.33 12.19
C LEU A 75 5.39 -11.69 11.79
N GLN A 76 6.45 -12.16 12.46
CA GLN A 76 7.09 -13.44 12.13
C GLN A 76 6.07 -14.59 12.15
N GLY A 77 5.89 -15.26 11.00
CA GLY A 77 4.97 -16.38 10.84
C GLY A 77 3.49 -16.01 10.97
N LYS A 78 3.13 -14.73 10.92
CA LYS A 78 1.73 -14.26 10.85
C LYS A 78 1.27 -14.29 9.40
N LYS A 79 0.10 -14.87 9.16
CA LYS A 79 -0.51 -14.86 7.82
C LYS A 79 -1.13 -13.49 7.56
N VAL A 80 -0.57 -12.76 6.60
CA VAL A 80 -1.05 -11.44 6.17
C VAL A 80 -1.61 -11.57 4.77
N VAL A 81 -2.87 -11.21 4.60
CA VAL A 81 -3.54 -11.22 3.29
C VAL A 81 -3.61 -9.80 2.74
N MET A 82 -2.86 -9.53 1.67
CA MET A 82 -3.05 -8.33 0.85
C MET A 82 -3.99 -8.71 -0.29
N SER A 83 -5.25 -8.29 -0.24
CA SER A 83 -6.24 -8.69 -1.24
C SER A 83 -6.64 -7.51 -2.12
N TRP A 84 -6.89 -7.77 -3.39
CA TRP A 84 -7.68 -6.88 -4.21
C TRP A 84 -9.10 -6.82 -3.66
N ALA A 85 -9.74 -5.67 -3.78
CA ALA A 85 -11.15 -5.48 -3.50
C ALA A 85 -11.77 -4.65 -4.64
N TYR A 86 -13.03 -4.91 -4.94
CA TYR A 86 -13.77 -4.22 -5.98
C TYR A 86 -14.01 -2.76 -5.61
N ALA A 87 -13.82 -1.84 -6.56
CA ALA A 87 -14.20 -0.44 -6.44
C ALA A 87 -14.96 0.02 -7.70
N LYS A 88 -15.93 0.92 -7.54
CA LYS A 88 -16.81 1.37 -8.64
C LYS A 88 -16.16 2.38 -9.60
N SER A 89 -15.12 3.09 -9.18
CA SER A 89 -14.58 4.23 -9.94
C SER A 89 -13.06 4.31 -9.89
N TYR A 90 -12.49 4.80 -11.01
CA TYR A 90 -11.10 5.13 -11.34
C TYR A 90 -10.01 4.14 -10.88
N THR A 91 -8.98 4.01 -11.70
CA THR A 91 -7.86 3.14 -11.36
C THR A 91 -7.09 3.72 -10.18
N LYS A 92 -7.13 3.01 -9.05
CA LYS A 92 -6.35 3.38 -7.87
C LYS A 92 -4.89 2.93 -8.08
N PRO A 93 -3.88 3.68 -7.59
CA PRO A 93 -2.47 3.34 -7.78
C PRO A 93 -2.09 1.97 -7.18
N LEU A 94 -1.09 1.31 -7.77
CA LEU A 94 -0.50 0.07 -7.23
C LEU A 94 0.31 0.30 -5.95
N SER A 95 0.58 1.55 -5.60
CA SER A 95 1.60 1.88 -4.61
C SER A 95 1.39 1.32 -3.22
N LEU A 96 0.14 1.16 -2.79
CA LEU A 96 -0.17 0.58 -1.48
C LEU A 96 0.13 -0.92 -1.44
N PRO A 97 -0.52 -1.79 -2.23
CA PRO A 97 -0.29 -3.23 -2.16
C PRO A 97 1.20 -3.57 -2.35
N GLN A 98 1.89 -2.89 -3.28
CA GLN A 98 3.32 -3.09 -3.52
C GLN A 98 4.16 -2.82 -2.27
N SER A 99 3.93 -1.68 -1.60
CA SER A 99 4.69 -1.33 -0.39
C SER A 99 4.40 -2.25 0.79
N VAL A 100 3.16 -2.74 0.91
CA VAL A 100 2.78 -3.68 1.97
C VAL A 100 3.46 -5.03 1.76
N ILE A 101 3.40 -5.62 0.56
CA ILE A 101 3.97 -6.96 0.35
C ILE A 101 5.49 -6.96 0.51
N GLU A 102 6.19 -5.92 0.05
CA GLU A 102 7.64 -5.82 0.22
C GLU A 102 8.03 -5.64 1.69
N LEU A 103 7.37 -4.73 2.40
CA LEU A 103 7.70 -4.46 3.79
C LEU A 103 7.35 -5.64 4.69
N PHE A 104 6.17 -6.24 4.53
CA PHE A 104 5.70 -7.26 5.47
C PHE A 104 6.46 -8.57 5.31
N THR A 105 6.85 -8.94 4.08
CA THR A 105 7.76 -10.08 3.86
C THR A 105 9.14 -9.82 4.48
N GLN A 106 9.64 -8.59 4.45
CA GLN A 106 10.90 -8.21 5.12
C GLN A 106 10.83 -8.41 6.65
N PHE A 107 9.64 -8.32 7.25
CA PHE A 107 9.40 -8.56 8.68
C PHE A 107 8.98 -10.01 9.00
N GLY A 108 9.20 -10.94 8.07
CA GLY A 108 9.01 -12.38 8.29
C GLY A 108 7.56 -12.85 8.30
N ALA A 109 6.62 -12.03 7.79
CA ALA A 109 5.23 -12.44 7.62
C ALA A 109 5.08 -13.52 6.54
N ASP A 110 4.04 -14.32 6.68
CA ASP A 110 3.54 -15.21 5.63
C ASP A 110 2.52 -14.44 4.78
N VAL A 111 3.03 -13.72 3.78
CA VAL A 111 2.22 -12.83 2.95
C VAL A 111 1.53 -13.62 1.84
N THR A 112 0.22 -13.47 1.75
CA THR A 112 -0.60 -13.97 0.63
C THR A 112 -1.16 -12.78 -0.13
N LEU A 113 -0.75 -12.61 -1.38
CA LEU A 113 -1.30 -11.64 -2.31
C LEU A 113 -2.47 -12.29 -3.06
N ALA A 114 -3.68 -11.75 -2.93
CA ALA A 114 -4.88 -12.28 -3.56
C ALA A 114 -5.45 -11.30 -4.57
N HIS A 115 -5.57 -11.68 -5.84
CA HIS A 115 -6.19 -10.80 -6.84
C HIS A 115 -6.71 -11.58 -8.06
N PRO A 116 -7.67 -11.03 -8.83
CA PRO A 116 -8.01 -11.58 -10.14
C PRO A 116 -6.82 -11.49 -11.11
N PRO A 117 -6.72 -12.36 -12.13
CA PRO A 117 -5.51 -12.49 -12.97
C PRO A 117 -5.01 -11.20 -13.65
N GLU A 118 -5.89 -10.23 -13.93
CA GLU A 118 -5.51 -8.98 -14.59
C GLU A 118 -4.88 -7.95 -13.65
N PHE A 119 -4.95 -8.16 -12.33
CA PHE A 119 -4.53 -7.21 -11.29
C PHE A 119 -3.14 -7.52 -10.71
N GLU A 120 -2.27 -8.12 -11.51
CA GLU A 120 -0.86 -8.35 -11.16
C GLU A 120 -0.16 -7.06 -10.73
N LEU A 121 0.80 -7.20 -9.82
CA LEU A 121 1.72 -6.12 -9.43
C LEU A 121 2.98 -6.15 -10.30
N MET A 122 3.85 -5.17 -10.12
CA MET A 122 5.11 -5.08 -10.88
C MET A 122 6.02 -6.29 -10.60
N PRO A 123 6.57 -6.98 -11.63
CA PRO A 123 7.37 -8.20 -11.46
C PRO A 123 8.56 -8.06 -10.50
N GLU A 124 9.23 -6.91 -10.49
CA GLU A 124 10.33 -6.61 -9.59
C GLU A 124 9.88 -6.53 -8.12
N ILE A 125 8.66 -6.06 -7.85
CA ILE A 125 8.08 -6.01 -6.50
C ILE A 125 7.75 -7.42 -6.04
N LEU A 126 7.19 -8.24 -6.92
CA LEU A 126 6.91 -9.66 -6.63
C LEU A 126 8.21 -10.41 -6.33
N GLN A 127 9.27 -10.18 -7.10
CA GLN A 127 10.58 -10.77 -6.85
C GLN A 127 11.19 -10.31 -5.53
N ASN A 128 11.11 -9.01 -5.21
CA ASN A 128 11.56 -8.47 -3.92
C ASN A 128 10.82 -9.13 -2.75
N ALA A 129 9.51 -9.34 -2.86
CA ALA A 129 8.72 -10.02 -1.82
C ALA A 129 9.17 -11.48 -1.62
N VAL A 130 9.47 -12.21 -2.70
CA VAL A 130 10.04 -13.56 -2.64
C VAL A 130 11.40 -13.56 -1.94
N ASP A 131 12.29 -12.65 -2.33
CA ASP A 131 13.64 -12.57 -1.77
C ASP A 131 13.62 -12.17 -0.29
N ASN A 132 12.79 -11.19 0.08
CA ASN A 132 12.57 -10.77 1.45
C ASN A 132 12.03 -11.91 2.32
N ALA A 133 11.00 -12.63 1.85
CA ALA A 133 10.45 -13.77 2.58
C ALA A 133 11.51 -14.85 2.85
N ARG A 134 12.35 -15.15 1.86
CA ARG A 134 13.46 -16.10 2.00
C ARG A 134 14.50 -15.64 3.02
N MET A 135 14.84 -14.35 3.04
CA MET A 135 15.83 -13.78 3.94
C MET A 135 15.32 -13.67 5.39
N SER A 136 14.04 -13.36 5.57
CA SER A 136 13.43 -13.11 6.87
C SER A 136 12.71 -14.31 7.48
N GLY A 137 12.68 -15.46 6.77
CA GLY A 137 12.08 -16.70 7.27
C GLY A 137 10.55 -16.69 7.30
N GLY A 138 9.92 -15.90 6.43
CA GLY A 138 8.48 -15.93 6.16
C GLY A 138 8.16 -16.66 4.86
N SER A 139 7.04 -16.33 4.23
CA SER A 139 6.64 -16.84 2.92
C SER A 139 5.90 -15.80 2.09
N PHE A 140 5.90 -15.98 0.77
CA PHE A 140 5.13 -15.16 -0.16
C PHE A 140 4.41 -16.07 -1.15
N ASN A 141 3.09 -15.91 -1.25
CA ASN A 141 2.24 -16.68 -2.16
C ASN A 141 1.28 -15.75 -2.91
N ILE A 142 0.94 -16.11 -4.14
CA ILE A 142 -0.09 -15.43 -4.95
C ILE A 142 -1.23 -16.41 -5.17
N VAL A 143 -2.47 -15.95 -4.97
CA VAL A 143 -3.69 -16.72 -5.22
C VAL A 143 -4.71 -15.88 -5.98
N ASN A 144 -5.62 -16.54 -6.70
CA ASN A 144 -6.68 -15.87 -7.46
C ASN A 144 -8.06 -16.02 -6.82
N ASP A 145 -8.12 -16.48 -5.58
CA ASP A 145 -9.34 -16.63 -4.80
C ASP A 145 -9.21 -15.92 -3.45
N MET A 146 -10.15 -15.00 -3.18
CA MET A 146 -10.16 -14.18 -1.97
C MET A 146 -10.49 -15.02 -0.72
N ASP A 147 -11.32 -16.06 -0.84
CA ASP A 147 -11.75 -16.87 0.29
C ASP A 147 -10.63 -17.82 0.73
N GLU A 148 -9.91 -18.42 -0.21
CA GLU A 148 -8.68 -19.18 0.00
C GLU A 148 -7.63 -18.35 0.75
N ALA A 149 -7.44 -17.10 0.31
CA ALA A 149 -6.51 -16.19 0.95
C ALA A 149 -6.89 -15.93 2.41
N PHE A 150 -8.17 -15.65 2.67
CA PHE A 150 -8.66 -15.29 4.01
C PHE A 150 -8.61 -16.43 5.02
N TYR A 151 -8.67 -17.69 4.57
CA TYR A 151 -8.69 -18.84 5.46
C TYR A 151 -7.53 -18.82 6.47
N ASN A 152 -7.83 -18.82 7.76
CA ASN A 152 -6.87 -18.75 8.88
C ASN A 152 -5.91 -17.53 8.84
N ALA A 153 -6.29 -16.42 8.20
CA ALA A 153 -5.48 -15.19 8.22
C ALA A 153 -5.41 -14.57 9.62
N ASP A 154 -4.26 -13.99 9.98
CA ASP A 154 -4.10 -13.15 11.17
C ASP A 154 -4.47 -11.68 10.89
N ILE A 155 -4.21 -11.24 9.66
CA ILE A 155 -4.41 -9.86 9.20
C ILE A 155 -4.97 -9.94 7.78
N VAL A 156 -6.04 -9.19 7.50
CA VAL A 156 -6.57 -9.03 6.14
C VAL A 156 -6.59 -7.56 5.76
N TYR A 157 -6.08 -7.27 4.57
CA TYR A 157 -5.94 -5.92 4.03
C TYR A 157 -6.46 -5.86 2.60
N PRO A 158 -7.78 -5.81 2.41
CA PRO A 158 -8.41 -5.68 1.10
C PRO A 158 -8.32 -4.24 0.61
N LYS A 159 -7.98 -4.02 -0.66
CA LYS A 159 -7.85 -2.69 -1.26
C LYS A 159 -8.00 -2.77 -2.77
N SER A 160 -8.71 -1.85 -3.43
CA SER A 160 -8.69 -1.80 -4.89
C SER A 160 -7.40 -1.19 -5.44
N TRP A 161 -6.92 -1.70 -6.57
CA TRP A 161 -5.96 -1.05 -7.47
C TRP A 161 -6.34 -1.32 -8.92
N GLY A 162 -5.81 -0.52 -9.86
CA GLY A 162 -6.05 -0.71 -11.28
C GLY A 162 -5.14 -1.79 -11.90
N PRO A 163 -5.56 -2.46 -12.99
CA PRO A 163 -4.76 -3.47 -13.70
C PRO A 163 -3.70 -2.82 -14.60
N LEU A 164 -2.94 -1.87 -14.06
CA LEU A 164 -2.06 -0.95 -14.79
C LEU A 164 -0.84 -1.64 -15.42
N VAL A 165 -0.46 -2.81 -14.92
CA VAL A 165 0.62 -3.65 -15.48
C VAL A 165 0.13 -4.41 -16.72
N ALA A 166 -1.09 -4.95 -16.66
CA ALA A 166 -1.63 -5.82 -17.69
C ALA A 166 -2.33 -5.06 -18.82
N ILE A 167 -2.98 -3.93 -18.51
CA ILE A 167 -3.85 -3.20 -19.43
C ILE A 167 -3.34 -1.78 -19.59
N LYS A 168 -3.22 -1.31 -20.83
CA LYS A 168 -2.77 0.07 -21.14
C LYS A 168 -3.93 1.01 -21.46
N GLU A 169 -5.02 0.49 -22.01
CA GLU A 169 -6.17 1.29 -22.41
C GLU A 169 -7.15 1.43 -21.26
N GLU A 170 -7.41 2.67 -20.81
CA GLU A 170 -8.23 2.96 -19.63
C GLU A 170 -9.68 2.44 -19.74
N SER A 171 -10.26 2.49 -20.94
CA SER A 171 -11.60 1.97 -21.24
C SER A 171 -11.73 0.48 -20.87
N GLN A 172 -10.72 -0.32 -21.20
CA GLN A 172 -10.69 -1.76 -20.95
C GLN A 172 -10.52 -2.06 -19.46
N MET A 173 -9.81 -1.20 -18.71
CA MET A 173 -9.63 -1.37 -17.26
C MET A 173 -10.97 -1.33 -16.53
N VAL A 174 -11.85 -0.39 -16.90
CA VAL A 174 -13.18 -0.26 -16.29
C VAL A 174 -14.03 -1.51 -16.53
N ASP A 175 -14.01 -2.05 -17.74
CA ASP A 175 -14.77 -3.25 -18.09
C ASP A 175 -14.25 -4.49 -17.36
N VAL A 176 -12.94 -4.58 -17.09
CA VAL A 176 -12.34 -5.67 -16.31
C VAL A 176 -12.69 -5.55 -14.83
N ILE A 177 -12.61 -4.36 -14.24
CA ILE A 177 -12.97 -4.13 -12.83
C ILE A 177 -14.41 -4.58 -12.53
N ARG A 178 -15.36 -4.29 -13.43
CA ARG A 178 -16.77 -4.68 -13.29
C ARG A 178 -17.04 -6.19 -13.26
N ARG A 179 -16.10 -7.02 -13.69
CA ARG A 179 -16.27 -8.49 -13.67
C ARG A 179 -16.17 -9.07 -12.28
N TYR A 180 -15.62 -8.31 -11.33
CA TYR A 180 -15.19 -8.82 -10.04
C TYR A 180 -15.92 -8.15 -8.86
N GLU A 181 -17.17 -7.72 -9.04
CA GLU A 181 -18.02 -7.12 -8.00
C GLU A 181 -18.15 -7.98 -6.73
N SER A 182 -17.98 -9.30 -6.86
CA SER A 182 -18.02 -10.23 -5.73
C SER A 182 -16.78 -10.18 -4.82
N TRP A 183 -15.72 -9.45 -5.17
CA TRP A 183 -14.52 -9.25 -4.36
C TRP A 183 -14.72 -8.10 -3.37
N ILE A 184 -15.57 -8.34 -2.38
CA ILE A 184 -15.89 -7.42 -1.29
C ILE A 184 -15.46 -8.04 0.03
N CYS A 185 -14.90 -7.26 0.95
CA CYS A 185 -14.69 -7.73 2.32
C CYS A 185 -16.00 -7.67 3.11
N ASP A 186 -16.58 -8.83 3.43
CA ASP A 186 -17.81 -8.95 4.20
C ASP A 186 -17.61 -9.84 5.43
N GLU A 187 -18.63 -9.90 6.29
CA GLU A 187 -18.60 -10.67 7.54
C GLU A 187 -18.38 -12.16 7.29
N ARG A 188 -18.91 -12.67 6.18
CA ARG A 188 -18.71 -14.07 5.76
C ARG A 188 -17.23 -14.33 5.50
N ARG A 189 -16.53 -13.46 4.78
CA ARG A 189 -15.08 -13.60 4.55
C ARG A 189 -14.28 -13.40 5.82
N MET A 190 -14.63 -12.42 6.64
CA MET A 190 -14.00 -12.25 7.95
C MET A 190 -14.14 -13.50 8.82
N SER A 191 -15.24 -14.25 8.72
CA SER A 191 -15.42 -15.52 9.44
C SER A 191 -14.52 -16.67 8.96
N LEU A 192 -13.86 -16.54 7.81
CA LEU A 192 -12.84 -17.48 7.34
C LEU A 192 -11.47 -17.22 7.98
N ALA A 193 -11.21 -15.99 8.41
CA ALA A 193 -10.00 -15.61 9.12
C ALA A 193 -10.06 -16.09 10.58
N LYS A 194 -8.96 -15.91 11.32
CA LYS A 194 -8.95 -16.23 12.76
C LYS A 194 -9.93 -15.34 13.52
N GLU A 195 -10.47 -15.84 14.63
CA GLU A 195 -11.40 -15.08 15.49
C GLU A 195 -10.80 -13.76 15.98
N ASP A 196 -9.48 -13.73 16.20
CA ASP A 196 -8.72 -12.55 16.62
C ASP A 196 -8.03 -11.81 15.45
N ALA A 197 -8.42 -12.11 14.21
CA ALA A 197 -7.86 -11.43 13.04
C ALA A 197 -8.23 -9.95 13.03
N ILE A 198 -7.39 -9.12 12.42
CA ILE A 198 -7.66 -7.70 12.24
C ILE A 198 -7.92 -7.37 10.77
N TYR A 199 -8.87 -6.46 10.55
CA TYR A 199 -9.16 -5.85 9.25
C TYR A 199 -8.46 -4.48 9.15
N MET A 200 -7.75 -4.29 8.04
CA MET A 200 -7.00 -3.06 7.73
C MET A 200 -7.42 -2.46 6.38
N HIS A 201 -7.32 -1.14 6.26
CA HIS A 201 -7.54 -0.40 5.03
C HIS A 201 -6.87 0.99 5.11
N CYS A 202 -6.09 1.38 4.10
CA CYS A 202 -5.34 2.66 4.10
C CYS A 202 -6.23 3.93 4.11
N LEU A 203 -7.53 3.75 3.83
CA LEU A 203 -8.54 4.76 3.57
C LEU A 203 -8.19 5.69 2.36
N PRO A 204 -9.19 6.40 1.79
CA PRO A 204 -10.63 6.19 1.96
C PRO A 204 -11.07 4.83 1.40
N ALA A 205 -12.04 4.19 2.06
CA ALA A 205 -12.65 2.93 1.62
C ALA A 205 -14.03 3.19 0.98
N ASP A 206 -14.35 2.47 -0.08
CA ASP A 206 -15.67 2.51 -0.70
C ASP A 206 -16.63 1.57 0.04
N ARG A 207 -17.35 2.10 1.03
CA ARG A 207 -18.33 1.34 1.83
C ARG A 207 -19.44 0.74 0.97
N GLY A 208 -19.82 -0.50 1.30
CA GLY A 208 -20.77 -1.31 0.55
C GLY A 208 -20.27 -1.77 -0.83
N ILE A 209 -18.98 -1.55 -1.12
CA ILE A 209 -18.36 -1.86 -2.41
C ILE A 209 -17.05 -2.64 -2.19
N GLU A 210 -16.05 -2.02 -1.58
CA GLU A 210 -14.78 -2.66 -1.19
C GLU A 210 -14.95 -3.45 0.12
N VAL A 211 -15.79 -2.95 1.03
CA VAL A 211 -16.01 -3.49 2.37
C VAL A 211 -17.42 -3.18 2.88
N THR A 212 -18.03 -4.08 3.64
CA THR A 212 -19.33 -3.84 4.31
C THR A 212 -19.16 -2.94 5.55
N ASP A 213 -20.20 -2.19 5.90
CA ASP A 213 -20.18 -1.32 7.10
C ASP A 213 -19.90 -2.12 8.37
N ALA A 214 -20.48 -3.32 8.48
CA ALA A 214 -20.29 -4.20 9.63
C ALA A 214 -18.84 -4.66 9.83
N VAL A 215 -18.03 -4.75 8.76
CA VAL A 215 -16.60 -5.08 8.86
C VAL A 215 -15.79 -3.86 9.24
N ILE A 216 -15.93 -2.75 8.51
CA ILE A 216 -15.10 -1.56 8.74
C ILE A 216 -15.40 -0.83 10.05
N ASP A 217 -16.64 -0.90 10.54
CA ASP A 217 -17.04 -0.38 11.87
C ASP A 217 -17.04 -1.49 12.94
N GLY A 218 -16.72 -2.73 12.55
CA GLY A 218 -16.74 -3.90 13.40
C GLY A 218 -15.55 -3.97 14.38
N PRO A 219 -15.62 -4.87 15.36
CA PRO A 219 -14.63 -4.98 16.43
C PRO A 219 -13.23 -5.42 15.97
N GLN A 220 -13.12 -6.04 14.79
CA GLN A 220 -11.84 -6.46 14.19
C GLN A 220 -11.17 -5.33 13.38
N SER A 221 -11.89 -4.24 13.10
CA SER A 221 -11.37 -3.13 12.31
C SER A 221 -10.38 -2.30 13.12
N VAL A 222 -9.22 -2.02 12.52
CA VAL A 222 -8.20 -1.15 13.11
C VAL A 222 -7.89 0.06 12.22
N VAL A 223 -8.79 0.41 11.29
CA VAL A 223 -8.56 1.44 10.27
C VAL A 223 -8.29 2.83 10.84
N TYR A 224 -8.83 3.15 12.02
CA TYR A 224 -8.61 4.44 12.67
C TYR A 224 -7.25 4.49 13.39
N ASP A 225 -6.87 3.43 14.11
CA ASP A 225 -5.54 3.30 14.71
C ASP A 225 -4.46 3.32 13.62
N GLN A 226 -4.71 2.63 12.50
CA GLN A 226 -3.88 2.65 11.31
C GLN A 226 -3.72 4.06 10.72
N ALA A 227 -4.81 4.83 10.67
CA ALA A 227 -4.78 6.21 10.21
C ALA A 227 -4.05 7.14 11.19
N GLU A 228 -4.23 6.97 12.50
CA GLU A 228 -3.50 7.70 13.54
C GLU A 228 -1.99 7.46 13.46
N ASN A 229 -1.60 6.20 13.27
CA ASN A 229 -0.20 5.77 13.17
C ASN A 229 0.56 6.40 11.99
N ARG A 230 -0.14 6.98 11.01
CA ARG A 230 0.49 7.82 9.97
C ARG A 230 1.23 9.00 10.58
N MET A 231 0.64 9.67 11.57
CA MET A 231 1.28 10.80 12.25
C MET A 231 2.58 10.36 12.94
N HIS A 232 2.52 9.26 13.70
CA HIS A 232 3.66 8.75 14.47
C HIS A 232 4.79 8.26 13.55
N ALA A 233 4.46 7.44 12.55
CA ALA A 233 5.43 6.92 11.60
C ALA A 233 6.11 8.05 10.81
N GLN A 234 5.34 9.04 10.35
CA GLN A 234 5.90 10.18 9.61
C GLN A 234 6.76 11.09 10.49
N ASN A 235 6.37 11.32 11.75
CA ASN A 235 7.20 12.04 12.71
C ASN A 235 8.55 11.35 12.93
N ALA A 236 8.56 10.01 13.04
CA ALA A 236 9.80 9.24 13.15
C ALA A 236 10.67 9.36 11.89
N ILE A 237 10.08 9.25 10.70
CA ILE A 237 10.78 9.44 9.42
C ILE A 237 11.41 10.84 9.36
N MET A 238 10.65 11.89 9.68
CA MET A 238 11.15 13.27 9.69
C MET A 238 12.27 13.45 10.73
N ALA A 239 12.09 12.96 11.96
CA ALA A 239 13.10 13.08 13.01
C ALA A 239 14.42 12.40 12.62
N LEU A 240 14.38 11.21 12.04
CA LEU A 240 15.56 10.45 11.64
C LEU A 240 16.25 11.00 10.38
N THR A 241 15.48 11.57 9.45
CA THR A 241 16.03 12.02 8.16
C THR A 241 16.35 13.50 8.13
N MET A 242 15.65 14.33 8.89
CA MET A 242 15.81 15.79 8.94
C MET A 242 16.51 16.27 10.22
N GLY A 243 16.51 15.49 11.29
CA GLY A 243 17.17 15.83 12.55
C GLY A 243 18.70 15.83 12.47
N GLY A 244 19.34 16.76 13.19
CA GLY A 244 20.80 16.85 13.26
C GLY A 244 21.48 17.53 12.07
N ARG A 245 20.72 18.25 11.24
CA ARG A 245 21.22 19.12 10.18
C ARG A 245 21.13 20.59 10.56
#